data_AF-A0A7W4AWD8-F1
#
_entry.id   AF-A0A7W4AWD8-F1
#
_cell.length_a   1.000
_cell.length_b   1.000
_cell.length_c   1.000
_cell.angle_alpha   90.00
_cell.angle_beta   90.00
_cell.angle_gamma   90.00
#
_symmetry.space_group_name_H-M   'P 1'
#
loop_
_entity.id
_entity.type
_entity.pdbx_description
1 polymer ?
#
loop_
_entity_poly.entity_id
_entity_poly.type
_entity_poly.pdbx_seq_one_letter_code
_entity_poly.pdbx_strand_id
1 'polypeptide(L)'
;MSKLVDHLTRNPQAFANWQIGIVPQLKTTPNTPLRQLISSIPPRLRYECKGVTLHPDLGFSSSATFNNLEQLYQWLGGRSQAYNAHNLPYLHWKIARFNKTLNIEDLRPHCAQFPASPLLKKFGINEQRN
;
A
#
# COMPACT_ATOMS: atom_id res chain seq x y z
N MET A 1 0.29 -9.17 -21.59
CA MET A 1 -0.46 -8.06 -22.22
C MET A 1 -0.03 -6.74 -21.60
N SER A 2 0.05 -5.65 -22.39
CA SER A 2 0.39 -4.31 -21.89
C SER A 2 -0.73 -3.74 -21.00
N LYS A 3 -0.39 -3.04 -19.91
CA LYS A 3 -1.35 -2.41 -18.97
C LYS A 3 -2.29 -1.41 -19.66
N LEU A 4 -1.82 -0.79 -20.75
CA LEU A 4 -2.62 0.12 -21.57
C LEU A 4 -3.73 -0.64 -22.29
N VAL A 5 -3.39 -1.72 -22.99
CA VAL A 5 -4.35 -2.53 -23.75
C VAL A 5 -5.43 -3.09 -22.83
N ASP A 6 -5.04 -3.61 -21.67
CA ASP A 6 -5.98 -4.12 -20.66
C ASP A 6 -6.90 -3.03 -20.08
N HIS A 7 -6.41 -1.79 -19.97
CA HIS A 7 -7.23 -0.66 -19.56
C HIS A 7 -8.23 -0.24 -20.63
N LEU A 8 -7.80 -0.21 -21.90
CA LEU A 8 -8.65 0.15 -23.03
C LEU A 8 -9.77 -0.88 -23.26
N THR A 9 -9.49 -2.17 -23.12
CA THR A 9 -10.50 -3.24 -23.30
C THR A 9 -11.57 -3.23 -22.20
N ARG A 10 -11.20 -2.85 -20.97
CA ARG A 10 -12.13 -2.80 -19.82
C ARG A 10 -12.89 -1.48 -19.69
N ASN A 11 -12.46 -0.42 -20.37
CA ASN A 11 -13.08 0.91 -20.29
C ASN A 11 -13.42 1.44 -21.69
N PRO A 12 -14.68 1.29 -22.16
CA PRO A 12 -15.07 1.71 -23.51
C PRO A 12 -14.91 3.22 -23.74
N GLN A 13 -15.06 4.04 -22.69
CA GLN A 13 -14.81 5.48 -22.79
C GLN A 13 -13.33 5.78 -22.97
N ALA A 14 -12.43 5.06 -22.29
CA ALA A 14 -10.99 5.20 -22.49
C ALA A 14 -10.57 4.78 -23.91
N PHE A 15 -11.20 3.75 -24.47
CA PHE A 15 -10.98 3.34 -25.86
C PHE A 15 -11.43 4.40 -26.87
N ALA A 16 -12.64 4.95 -26.71
CA ALA A 16 -13.12 6.05 -27.57
C ALA A 16 -12.20 7.28 -27.51
N ASN A 17 -11.76 7.66 -26.31
CA ASN A 17 -10.79 8.74 -26.11
C ASN A 17 -9.45 8.45 -26.81
N TRP A 18 -8.96 7.21 -26.73
CA TRP A 18 -7.72 6.81 -27.39
C TRP A 18 -7.82 6.87 -28.92
N GLN A 19 -8.97 6.49 -29.50
CA GLN A 19 -9.21 6.56 -30.94
C GLN A 19 -9.14 8.01 -31.49
N ILE A 20 -9.51 9.01 -30.70
CA ILE A 20 -9.41 10.43 -31.06
C ILE A 20 -8.07 11.08 -30.63
N GLY A 21 -7.11 10.28 -30.17
CA GLY A 21 -5.75 10.74 -29.83
C GLY A 21 -5.53 11.14 -28.36
N ILE A 22 -6.52 10.99 -27.48
CA ILE A 22 -6.38 11.26 -26.04
C ILE A 22 -5.79 10.03 -25.34
N VAL A 23 -4.54 10.14 -24.90
CA VAL A 23 -3.83 9.03 -24.25
C VAL A 23 -4.13 8.99 -22.74
N PRO A 24 -4.58 7.83 -22.19
CA PRO A 24 -4.75 7.66 -20.76
C PRO A 24 -3.44 7.90 -20.01
N GLN A 25 -3.49 8.66 -18.92
CA GLN A 25 -2.31 8.94 -18.11
C GLN A 25 -2.18 7.93 -16.97
N LEU A 26 -0.96 7.45 -16.72
CA LEU A 26 -0.65 6.67 -15.55
C LEU A 26 -0.67 7.57 -14.32
N LYS A 27 -1.56 7.28 -13.37
CA LYS A 27 -1.64 8.00 -12.11
C LYS A 27 -0.93 7.21 -11.02
N THR A 28 -0.31 7.93 -10.10
CA THR A 28 0.19 7.34 -8.86
C THR A 28 -0.99 6.84 -8.03
N THR A 29 -0.82 5.66 -7.44
CA THR A 29 -1.83 5.07 -6.57
C THR A 29 -2.02 5.93 -5.31
N PRO A 30 -3.24 6.08 -4.77
CA PRO A 30 -3.47 6.91 -3.60
C PRO A 30 -2.64 6.45 -2.40
N ASN A 31 -2.05 7.41 -1.70
CA ASN A 31 -1.23 7.12 -0.52
C ASN A 31 -2.12 6.84 0.70
N THR A 32 -1.67 5.95 1.58
CA THR A 32 -2.33 5.64 2.84
C THR A 32 -1.29 5.70 3.96
N PRO A 33 -1.68 6.03 5.22
CA PRO A 33 -0.72 6.09 6.33
C PRO A 33 0.07 4.78 6.50
N LEU A 34 -0.61 3.64 6.31
CA LEU A 34 0.02 2.33 6.35
C LEU A 34 1.04 2.13 5.22
N ARG A 35 0.68 2.53 3.99
CA ARG A 35 1.61 2.47 2.86
C ARG A 35 2.82 3.38 3.07
N GLN A 36 2.62 4.57 3.65
CA GLN A 36 3.71 5.49 3.99
C GLN A 36 4.66 4.86 5.00
N LEU A 37 4.12 4.30 6.10
CA LEU A 37 4.91 3.58 7.09
C LEU A 37 5.69 2.41 6.45
N ILE A 38 5.03 1.58 5.65
CA ILE A 38 5.73 0.45 5.03
C ILE A 38 6.79 0.94 4.04
N SER A 39 6.54 2.05 3.34
CA SER A 39 7.49 2.63 2.39
C SER A 39 8.79 3.11 3.05
N SER A 40 8.75 3.55 4.31
CA SER A 40 9.94 3.97 5.05
C SER A 40 10.78 2.78 5.56
N ILE A 41 10.16 1.60 5.70
CA ILE A 41 10.85 0.37 6.09
C ILE A 41 11.66 -0.18 4.91
N PRO A 42 12.95 -0.55 5.07
CA PRO A 42 13.73 -1.20 4.03
C PRO A 42 13.11 -2.51 3.51
N PRO A 43 13.21 -2.81 2.20
CA PRO A 43 12.60 -4.02 1.62
C PRO A 43 13.02 -5.33 2.31
N ARG A 44 14.29 -5.45 2.74
CA ARG A 44 14.77 -6.63 3.47
C ARG A 44 13.96 -6.89 4.74
N LEU A 45 13.73 -5.86 5.56
CA LEU A 45 12.95 -5.97 6.80
C LEU A 45 11.48 -6.27 6.54
N ARG A 46 10.90 -5.78 5.43
CA ARG A 46 9.51 -6.09 5.07
C ARG A 46 9.28 -7.58 4.82
N TYR A 47 10.28 -8.28 4.30
CA TYR A 47 10.19 -9.72 4.10
C TYR A 47 10.34 -10.50 5.41
N GLU A 48 10.98 -9.94 6.44
CA GLU A 48 11.13 -10.57 7.76
C GLU A 48 9.85 -10.44 8.61
N CYS A 49 9.06 -9.38 8.43
CA CYS A 49 7.73 -9.27 9.04
C CYS A 49 6.77 -10.27 8.38
N LYS A 50 6.29 -11.28 9.12
CA LYS A 50 5.39 -12.33 8.61
C LYS A 50 4.01 -12.30 9.23
N GLY A 51 3.03 -12.82 8.48
CA GLY A 51 1.65 -12.97 8.94
C GLY A 51 1.03 -11.63 9.32
N VAL A 52 1.10 -10.66 8.42
CA VAL A 52 0.61 -9.30 8.67
C VAL A 52 -0.88 -9.26 8.38
N THR A 53 -1.67 -8.88 9.38
CA THR A 53 -3.13 -8.81 9.27
C THR A 53 -3.59 -7.36 9.22
N LEU A 54 -4.47 -7.03 8.27
CA LEU A 54 -5.12 -5.73 8.24
C LEU A 54 -6.02 -5.56 9.47
N HIS A 55 -6.13 -4.34 9.95
CA HIS A 55 -6.94 -4.01 11.11
C HIS A 55 -7.45 -2.57 11.02
N PRO A 56 -8.59 -2.24 11.66
CA PRO A 56 -9.07 -0.87 11.76
C PRO A 56 -8.04 0.11 12.36
N ASP A 57 -7.20 -0.37 13.27
CA ASP A 57 -6.12 0.43 13.87
C ASP A 57 -5.04 0.84 12.86
N LEU A 58 -4.94 0.11 11.74
CA LEU A 58 -4.07 0.42 10.61
C LEU A 58 -4.79 1.21 9.49
N GLY A 59 -6.05 1.59 9.71
CA GLY A 59 -6.86 2.38 8.77
C GLY A 59 -7.61 1.57 7.72
N PHE A 60 -7.80 0.26 7.95
CA PHE A 60 -8.53 -0.62 7.05
C PHE A 60 -9.64 -1.39 7.76
N SER A 61 -10.84 -1.44 7.17
CA SER A 61 -11.98 -2.21 7.69
C SER A 61 -11.94 -3.70 7.33
N SER A 62 -10.77 -4.22 6.98
CA SER A 62 -10.56 -5.60 6.53
C SER A 62 -9.67 -6.34 7.51
N SER A 63 -9.88 -7.65 7.64
CA SER A 63 -9.05 -8.58 8.41
C SER A 63 -8.19 -9.47 7.50
N ALA A 64 -7.93 -9.03 6.26
CA ALA A 64 -7.11 -9.80 5.33
C ALA A 64 -5.69 -9.99 5.87
N THR A 65 -5.20 -11.22 5.80
CA THR A 65 -3.84 -11.59 6.23
C THR A 65 -2.94 -11.80 5.03
N PHE A 66 -1.70 -11.33 5.14
CA PHE A 66 -0.66 -11.42 4.12
C PHE A 66 0.55 -12.17 4.68
N ASN A 67 1.26 -12.91 3.83
CA ASN A 67 2.39 -13.71 4.28
C ASN A 67 3.54 -12.83 4.79
N ASN A 68 3.72 -11.64 4.22
CA ASN A 68 4.71 -10.67 4.65
C ASN A 68 4.29 -9.23 4.34
N LEU A 69 5.05 -8.28 4.89
CA LEU A 69 4.76 -6.85 4.77
C LEU A 69 4.98 -6.31 3.34
N GLU A 70 5.88 -6.92 2.56
CA GLU A 70 6.08 -6.53 1.15
C GLU A 70 4.89 -6.94 0.27
N GLN A 71 4.25 -8.09 0.54
CA GLN A 71 3.01 -8.46 -0.15
C GLN A 71 1.88 -7.49 0.16
N LEU A 72 1.72 -7.11 1.42
CA LEU A 72 0.77 -6.06 1.81
C LEU A 72 1.10 -4.74 1.11
N TYR A 73 2.37 -4.34 1.06
CA TYR A 73 2.81 -3.12 0.38
C TYR A 73 2.44 -3.12 -1.11
N GLN A 74 2.68 -4.23 -1.81
CA GLN A 74 2.32 -4.37 -3.22
C GLN A 74 0.81 -4.32 -3.43
N TRP A 75 0.04 -4.98 -2.55
CA TRP A 75 -1.42 -4.95 -2.58
C TRP A 75 -1.99 -3.54 -2.36
N LEU A 76 -1.35 -2.73 -1.51
CA LEU A 76 -1.63 -1.29 -1.34
C LEU A 76 -1.18 -0.43 -2.54
N GLY A 77 -0.83 -1.04 -3.67
CA GLY A 77 -0.37 -0.35 -4.86
C GLY A 77 1.07 0.19 -4.74
N GLY A 78 1.89 -0.36 -3.84
CA GLY A 78 3.31 -0.05 -3.69
C GLY A 78 4.06 -0.20 -5.02
N ARG A 79 4.91 0.79 -5.35
CA ARG A 79 5.67 0.88 -6.61
C ARG A 79 4.84 0.77 -7.91
N SER A 80 3.52 0.82 -7.83
CA SER A 80 2.65 0.67 -9.00
C SER A 80 2.09 2.03 -9.44
N GLN A 81 1.92 2.17 -10.75
CA GLN A 81 1.07 3.19 -11.36
C GLN A 81 -0.09 2.47 -12.04
N ALA A 82 -1.25 3.11 -12.04
CA ALA A 82 -2.47 2.56 -12.63
C ALA A 82 -3.20 3.64 -13.43
N TYR A 83 -3.75 3.26 -14.57
CA TYR A 83 -4.64 4.13 -15.36
C TYR A 83 -5.95 4.43 -14.59
N ASN A 84 -6.42 3.47 -13.78
CA ASN A 84 -7.55 3.61 -12.88
C ASN A 84 -7.12 3.59 -11.40
N ALA A 85 -6.31 4.56 -10.98
CA ALA A 85 -5.83 4.65 -9.60
C ALA A 85 -6.94 4.75 -8.53
N HIS A 86 -8.16 5.17 -8.91
CA HIS A 86 -9.32 5.28 -8.02
C HIS A 86 -10.10 3.97 -7.82
N ASN A 87 -9.87 2.94 -8.66
CA ASN A 87 -10.57 1.66 -8.59
C ASN A 87 -9.67 0.54 -8.05
N LEU A 88 -8.64 0.88 -7.29
CA LEU A 88 -7.78 -0.12 -6.67
C LEU A 88 -8.57 -0.85 -5.57
N PRO A 89 -8.49 -2.20 -5.49
CA PRO A 89 -9.31 -2.98 -4.56
C PRO A 89 -9.18 -2.50 -3.12
N TYR A 90 -7.96 -2.15 -2.69
CA TYR A 90 -7.69 -1.73 -1.32
C TYR A 90 -8.44 -0.46 -0.89
N LEU A 91 -8.86 0.39 -1.83
CA LEU A 91 -9.57 1.64 -1.51
C LEU A 91 -10.96 1.38 -0.94
N HIS A 92 -11.61 0.27 -1.31
CA HIS A 92 -12.91 -0.10 -0.78
C HIS A 92 -12.86 -0.39 0.73
N TRP A 93 -11.76 -0.96 1.21
CA TRP A 93 -11.56 -1.26 2.64
C TRP A 93 -10.86 -0.13 3.41
N LYS A 94 -10.50 0.98 2.75
CA LYS A 94 -9.86 2.11 3.42
C LYS A 94 -10.89 2.85 4.28
N ILE A 95 -10.53 3.10 5.54
CA ILE A 95 -11.34 3.93 6.44
C ILE A 95 -11.12 5.41 6.07
N ALA A 96 -12.16 6.08 5.57
CA ALA A 96 -12.06 7.44 5.01
C ALA A 96 -11.60 8.49 6.04
N ARG A 97 -12.01 8.36 7.30
CA ARG A 97 -11.69 9.30 8.39
C ARG A 97 -10.44 8.92 9.19
N PHE A 98 -9.67 7.94 8.73
CA PHE A 98 -8.46 7.52 9.43
C PHE A 98 -7.36 8.57 9.26
N ASN A 99 -7.00 9.23 10.37
CA ASN A 99 -6.04 10.33 10.43
C ASN A 99 -4.86 10.05 11.37
N LYS A 100 -4.78 8.84 11.95
CA LYS A 100 -3.69 8.45 12.84
C LYS A 100 -2.39 8.28 12.04
N THR A 101 -1.33 8.91 12.51
CA THR A 101 0.03 8.64 12.05
C THR A 101 0.46 7.29 12.60
N LEU A 102 0.76 6.35 11.71
CA LEU A 102 1.15 5.00 12.09
C LEU A 102 2.66 4.90 12.34
N ASN A 103 3.01 4.28 13.46
CA ASN A 103 4.38 3.96 13.81
C ASN A 103 4.64 2.44 13.72
N ILE A 104 5.92 2.07 13.82
CA ILE A 104 6.34 0.66 13.84
C ILE A 104 5.70 -0.10 15.01
N GLU A 105 5.51 0.59 16.14
CA GLU A 105 4.84 0.06 17.33
C GLU A 105 3.37 -0.34 17.07
N ASP A 106 2.65 0.44 16.26
CA ASP A 106 1.27 0.13 15.87
C ASP A 106 1.21 -1.08 14.93
N LEU A 107 2.27 -1.34 14.15
CA LEU A 107 2.34 -2.48 13.23
C LEU A 107 2.66 -3.79 13.95
N ARG A 108 3.42 -3.73 15.05
CA ARG A 108 3.88 -4.90 15.80
C ARG A 108 2.75 -5.86 16.23
N PRO A 109 1.65 -5.41 16.87
CA PRO A 109 0.59 -6.31 17.32
C PRO A 109 -0.14 -7.02 16.17
N HIS A 110 -0.04 -6.50 14.95
CA HIS A 110 -0.70 -7.07 13.77
C HIS A 110 0.20 -7.97 12.92
N CYS A 111 1.43 -8.24 13.38
CA CYS A 111 2.35 -9.19 12.76
C CYS A 111 2.42 -10.46 13.62
N ALA A 112 2.20 -11.63 13.01
CA ALA A 112 2.41 -12.91 13.70
C ALA A 112 3.89 -13.12 14.08
N GLN A 113 4.81 -12.71 13.21
CA GLN A 113 6.24 -12.70 13.49
C GLN A 113 6.81 -11.32 13.16
N PHE A 114 7.34 -10.67 14.18
CA PHE A 114 8.01 -9.38 14.05
C PHE A 114 9.53 -9.58 14.13
N PRO A 115 10.34 -8.95 13.26
CA PRO A 115 11.77 -9.17 13.26
C PRO A 115 12.38 -8.64 14.57
N ALA A 116 13.29 -9.41 15.18
CA ALA A 116 14.13 -8.92 16.27
C ALA A 116 15.33 -8.08 15.78
N SER A 117 15.38 -7.79 14.47
CA SER A 117 16.54 -7.20 13.80
C SER A 117 16.94 -5.85 14.43
N PRO A 118 18.22 -5.64 14.79
CA PRO A 118 18.73 -4.36 15.29
C PRO A 118 18.45 -3.17 14.36
N LEU A 119 18.25 -3.43 13.07
CA LEU A 119 17.93 -2.40 12.09
C LEU A 119 16.57 -1.75 12.37
N LEU A 120 15.61 -2.46 12.98
CA LEU A 120 14.35 -1.85 13.40
C LEU A 120 14.55 -0.82 14.51
N LYS A 121 15.54 -0.99 15.41
CA LYS A 121 15.92 0.05 16.37
C LYS A 121 16.49 1.28 15.64
N LYS A 122 17.28 1.08 14.59
CA LYS A 122 17.78 2.20 13.76
C LYS A 122 16.68 2.98 13.03
N PHE A 123 15.55 2.33 12.71
CA PHE A 123 14.38 2.97 12.09
C PHE A 123 13.27 3.36 13.07
N GLY A 124 13.30 2.83 14.30
CA GLY A 124 12.37 3.10 15.40
C GLY A 124 12.95 4.02 16.49
N ILE A 125 14.20 4.48 16.34
CA ILE A 125 14.88 5.42 17.24
C ILE A 125 15.42 6.57 16.39
N ASN A 126 14.53 7.43 15.90
CA ASN A 126 14.80 8.85 16.07
C ASN A 126 13.92 9.24 17.26
N GLU A 127 14.50 9.16 18.45
CA GLU A 127 13.95 9.81 19.62
C GLU A 127 13.61 11.26 19.25
N GLN A 128 12.36 11.64 19.54
CA GLN A 128 11.98 12.95 20.06
C GLN A 128 12.97 14.07 19.71
N ARG A 129 12.70 14.85 18.64
CA ARG A 129 13.22 16.22 18.59
C ARG A 129 12.06 17.16 18.90
N ASN A 130 12.14 17.71 20.12
CA ASN A 130 11.63 19.03 20.51
C ASN A 130 11.78 20.05 19.36
#